data_AF-A0A6F8VF47-F1
#
_entry.id   AF-A0A6F8VF47-F1
#
_cell.length_a   1.000
_cell.length_b   1.000
_cell.length_c   1.000
_cell.angle_alpha   90.00
_cell.angle_beta   90.00
_cell.angle_gamma   90.00
#
_symmetry.space_group_name_H-M   'P 1'
#
loop_
_entity.id
_entity.type
_entity.pdbx_description
1 polymer ?
#
loop_
_entity_poly.entity_id
_entity_poly.type
_entity_poly.pdbx_seq_one_letter_code
_entity_poly.pdbx_strand_id
1 'polypeptide(L)'
;MIAAICSKWESHNLFRDDKDRGAGFEYGEIGEEIEERIERLRDFEETIRIVVGRGEHKIVESGLRNFLRDLGLNVSSSDPLYAKLRLAFARTVARTAGKQLQRAEGLEVPTPDVQPIPGIPAPCSRKSSHRFVRSCYCDIPLQYIRQEEKRSPKKGSPKAK
;
A
#
# COMPACT_ATOMS: atom_id res chain seq x y z
N MET A 1 5.72 12.85 -13.12
CA MET A 1 5.01 11.57 -13.38
C MET A 1 5.02 10.65 -12.16
N ILE A 2 6.18 10.16 -11.68
CA ILE A 2 6.25 9.24 -10.51
C ILE A 2 5.48 9.76 -9.30
N ALA A 3 5.70 11.01 -8.90
CA ALA A 3 5.01 11.63 -7.76
C ALA A 3 3.48 11.63 -7.92
N ALA A 4 2.98 11.90 -9.14
CA ALA A 4 1.55 11.91 -9.42
C ALA A 4 0.93 10.49 -9.37
N ILE A 5 1.66 9.47 -9.85
CA ILE A 5 1.24 8.06 -9.72
C ILE A 5 1.14 7.67 -8.24
N CYS A 6 2.18 7.97 -7.46
CA CYS A 6 2.22 7.69 -6.03
C CYS A 6 1.12 8.44 -5.26
N SER A 7 0.92 9.73 -5.53
CA SER A 7 -0.14 10.55 -4.93
C SER A 7 -1.53 10.01 -5.26
N LYS A 8 -1.78 9.60 -6.51
CA LYS A 8 -3.06 9.01 -6.92
C LYS A 8 -3.33 7.69 -6.20
N TRP A 9 -2.31 6.85 -6.02
CA TRP A 9 -2.46 5.59 -5.27
C TRP A 9 -2.76 5.84 -3.79
N GLU A 10 -1.99 6.73 -3.14
CA GLU A 10 -2.17 7.10 -1.73
C GLU A 10 -3.57 7.68 -1.49
N SER A 11 -3.97 8.66 -2.29
CA SER A 11 -5.30 9.28 -2.21
C SER A 11 -6.42 8.26 -2.39
N HIS A 12 -6.28 7.32 -3.33
CA HIS A 12 -7.27 6.27 -3.54
C HIS A 12 -7.44 5.35 -2.33
N ASN A 13 -6.34 4.93 -1.70
CA ASN A 13 -6.37 4.05 -0.53
C ASN A 13 -6.93 4.76 0.71
N LEU A 14 -6.56 6.03 0.92
CA LEU A 14 -7.06 6.83 2.02
C LEU A 14 -8.54 7.21 1.84
N PHE A 15 -8.99 7.48 0.62
CA PHE A 15 -10.41 7.70 0.34
C PHE A 15 -11.27 6.45 0.57
N ARG A 16 -10.73 5.26 0.26
CA ARG A 16 -11.41 4.00 0.58
C ARG A 16 -11.48 3.77 2.09
N ASP A 17 -10.41 4.05 2.81
CA ASP A 17 -10.38 4.01 4.27
C ASP A 17 -11.44 4.96 4.87
N ASP A 18 -11.57 6.19 4.35
CA ASP A 18 -12.62 7.13 4.77
C ASP A 18 -14.03 6.55 4.53
N LYS A 19 -14.24 5.87 3.39
CA LYS A 19 -15.52 5.21 3.08
C LYS A 19 -15.81 4.02 3.95
N ASP A 20 -14.82 3.16 4.19
CA ASP A 20 -14.98 1.97 5.03
C ASP A 20 -15.31 2.38 6.48
N ARG A 21 -14.80 3.54 6.94
CA ARG A 21 -15.17 4.15 8.23
C ARG A 21 -16.55 4.83 8.20
N GLY A 22 -16.85 5.59 7.14
CA GLY A 22 -18.07 6.37 7.02
C GLY A 22 -19.33 5.57 6.64
N ALA A 23 -19.18 4.38 6.07
CA ALA A 23 -20.27 3.47 5.72
C ALA A 23 -20.95 2.82 6.93
N GLY A 24 -20.58 3.20 8.16
CA GLY A 24 -21.15 2.62 9.35
C GLY A 24 -20.77 1.14 9.44
N PHE A 25 -19.54 0.89 9.86
CA PHE A 25 -19.47 -0.03 10.99
C PHE A 25 -20.29 0.60 12.13
N GLU A 26 -21.61 0.37 12.10
CA GLU A 26 -22.53 0.68 13.19
C GLU A 26 -22.17 -0.27 14.31
N TYR A 27 -21.30 0.24 15.15
CA TYR A 27 -20.36 -0.57 15.90
C TYR A 27 -20.99 -1.01 17.24
N GLY A 28 -21.98 -1.92 17.16
CA GLY A 28 -22.69 -2.52 18.32
C GLY A 28 -22.28 -3.96 18.71
N GLU A 29 -21.51 -4.68 17.89
CA GLU A 29 -21.14 -6.12 18.07
C GLU A 29 -19.64 -6.47 17.81
N ILE A 30 -18.69 -5.61 18.16
CA ILE A 30 -17.75 -5.15 17.12
C ILE A 30 -16.29 -4.94 17.57
N GLY A 31 -16.04 -4.97 18.90
CA GLY A 31 -14.75 -4.57 19.46
C GLY A 31 -13.61 -5.44 18.96
N GLU A 32 -13.85 -6.75 18.87
CA GLU A 32 -12.83 -7.73 18.47
C GLU A 32 -12.45 -7.63 16.98
N GLU A 33 -13.39 -7.30 16.10
CA GLU A 33 -13.13 -7.23 14.64
C GLU A 33 -12.36 -5.94 14.26
N ILE A 34 -12.57 -4.84 15.01
CA ILE A 34 -11.74 -3.64 14.91
C ILE A 34 -10.32 -3.95 15.36
N GLU A 35 -10.18 -4.54 16.55
CA GLU A 35 -8.88 -4.79 17.17
C GLU A 35 -8.05 -5.73 16.30
N GLU A 36 -8.63 -6.81 15.77
CA GLU A 36 -7.96 -7.72 14.84
C GLU A 36 -7.56 -7.01 13.53
N ARG A 37 -8.38 -6.07 13.04
CA ARG A 37 -8.04 -5.27 11.85
C ARG A 37 -6.90 -4.29 12.13
N ILE A 38 -6.89 -3.64 13.28
CA ILE A 38 -5.81 -2.74 13.71
C ILE A 38 -4.52 -3.54 13.88
N GLU A 39 -4.57 -4.71 14.52
CA GLU A 39 -3.42 -5.58 14.70
C GLU A 39 -2.83 -6.03 13.36
N ARG A 40 -3.67 -6.53 12.44
CA ARG A 40 -3.24 -6.87 11.08
C ARG A 40 -2.62 -5.70 10.32
N LEU A 41 -3.14 -4.49 10.53
CA LEU A 41 -2.61 -3.27 9.92
C LEU A 41 -1.27 -2.86 10.53
N ARG A 42 -1.10 -3.02 11.85
CA ARG A 42 0.18 -2.82 12.56
C ARG A 42 1.23 -3.78 12.06
N ASP A 43 0.93 -5.07 12.02
CA ASP A 43 1.82 -6.11 11.49
C ASP A 43 2.24 -5.79 10.05
N PHE A 44 1.28 -5.38 9.22
CA PHE A 44 1.54 -4.99 7.84
C PHE A 44 2.42 -3.75 7.74
N GLU A 45 2.13 -2.69 8.49
CA GLU A 45 2.92 -1.44 8.51
C GLU A 45 4.37 -1.73 8.93
N GLU A 46 4.56 -2.45 10.02
CA GLU A 46 5.88 -2.78 10.54
C GLU A 46 6.67 -3.59 9.51
N THR A 47 6.03 -4.62 8.97
CA THR A 47 6.61 -5.49 7.95
C THR A 47 7.04 -4.71 6.72
N ILE A 48 6.12 -3.92 6.13
CA ILE A 48 6.42 -3.20 4.89
C ILE A 48 7.51 -2.15 5.13
N ARG A 49 7.51 -1.50 6.31
CA ARG A 49 8.53 -0.54 6.70
C ARG A 49 9.91 -1.19 6.79
N ILE A 50 10.02 -2.37 7.40
CA ILE A 50 11.29 -3.13 7.50
C ILE A 50 11.77 -3.55 6.11
N VAL A 51 10.92 -4.19 5.31
CA VAL A 51 11.25 -4.69 3.96
C VAL A 51 11.69 -3.53 3.05
N VAL A 52 10.96 -2.41 3.08
CA VAL A 52 11.33 -1.21 2.32
C VAL A 52 12.63 -0.60 2.85
N GLY A 53 12.85 -0.58 4.17
CA GLY A 53 14.09 -0.11 4.78
C GLY A 53 15.32 -0.92 4.35
N ARG A 54 15.15 -2.21 4.07
CA ARG A 54 16.21 -3.11 3.54
C ARG A 54 16.46 -2.99 2.04
N GLY A 55 15.67 -2.19 1.32
CA GLY A 55 15.79 -2.04 -0.13
C GLY A 55 15.01 -3.09 -0.95
N GLU A 56 14.20 -3.93 -0.30
CA GLU A 56 13.49 -5.06 -0.91
C GLU A 56 12.19 -4.61 -1.61
N HIS A 57 12.29 -3.66 -2.54
CA HIS A 57 11.12 -3.05 -3.20
C HIS A 57 10.40 -3.98 -4.19
N LYS A 58 10.88 -5.21 -4.40
CA LYS A 58 10.20 -6.22 -5.24
C LYS A 58 8.85 -6.63 -4.68
N ILE A 59 8.66 -6.53 -3.36
CA ILE A 59 7.41 -6.90 -2.69
C ILE A 59 6.18 -6.15 -3.22
N VAL A 60 6.36 -4.89 -3.64
CA VAL A 60 5.28 -4.05 -4.18
C VAL A 60 5.11 -4.18 -5.68
N GLU A 61 5.90 -5.03 -6.36
CA GLU A 61 5.94 -5.08 -7.81
C GLU A 61 4.59 -5.50 -8.41
N SER A 62 3.94 -6.52 -7.85
CA SER A 62 2.62 -6.98 -8.30
C SER A 62 1.58 -5.85 -8.17
N GLY A 63 1.50 -5.23 -6.99
CA GLY A 63 0.58 -4.12 -6.73
C GLY A 63 0.84 -2.92 -7.65
N LEU A 64 2.10 -2.57 -7.89
CA LEU A 64 2.47 -1.51 -8.82
C LEU A 64 2.03 -1.84 -10.25
N ARG A 65 2.26 -3.07 -10.74
CA ARG A 65 1.87 -3.47 -12.11
C ARG A 65 0.36 -3.43 -12.29
N ASN A 66 -0.40 -3.95 -11.33
CA ASN A 66 -1.86 -3.89 -11.36
C ASN A 66 -2.34 -2.44 -11.41
N PHE A 67 -1.80 -1.58 -10.55
CA PHE A 67 -2.18 -0.18 -10.52
C PHE A 67 -1.83 0.57 -11.82
N LEU A 68 -0.65 0.33 -12.39
CA LEU A 68 -0.25 0.91 -13.67
C LEU A 68 -1.18 0.47 -14.81
N ARG A 69 -1.51 -0.83 -14.86
CA ARG A 69 -2.47 -1.38 -15.81
C ARG A 69 -3.84 -0.71 -15.68
N ASP A 70 -4.32 -0.50 -14.46
CA ASP A 70 -5.62 0.15 -14.22
C ASP A 70 -5.61 1.64 -14.62
N LEU A 71 -4.44 2.29 -14.60
CA LEU A 71 -4.23 3.63 -15.16
C LEU A 71 -4.05 3.65 -16.68
N GLY A 72 -4.02 2.48 -17.35
CA GLY A 72 -3.72 2.36 -18.77
C GLY A 72 -2.26 2.64 -19.11
N LEU A 73 -1.36 2.59 -18.12
CA LEU A 73 0.07 2.78 -18.31
C LEU A 73 0.77 1.43 -18.50
N ASN A 74 1.59 1.33 -19.55
CA ASN A 74 2.48 0.19 -19.75
C ASN A 74 3.94 0.66 -19.61
N VAL A 75 4.58 0.27 -18.51
CA VAL A 75 5.99 0.60 -18.24
C VAL A 75 6.77 -0.71 -18.21
N SER A 76 7.77 -0.85 -19.09
CA SER A 76 8.62 -2.04 -19.13
C SER A 76 9.44 -2.17 -17.84
N SER A 77 9.62 -3.39 -17.34
CA SER A 77 10.51 -3.63 -16.20
C SER A 77 11.99 -3.43 -16.50
N SER A 78 12.39 -3.43 -17.77
CA SER A 78 13.74 -3.08 -18.20
C SER A 78 13.99 -1.56 -18.21
N ASP A 79 12.94 -0.74 -18.10
CA ASP A 79 13.07 0.71 -18.09
C ASP A 79 13.66 1.18 -16.74
N PRO A 80 14.76 1.97 -16.74
CA PRO A 80 15.30 2.57 -15.51
C PRO A 80 14.27 3.38 -14.71
N LEU A 81 13.25 3.93 -15.38
CA LEU A 81 12.14 4.63 -14.78
C LEU A 81 11.28 3.72 -13.91
N TYR A 82 11.12 2.45 -14.29
CA TYR A 82 10.37 1.46 -13.53
C TYR A 82 11.03 1.17 -12.18
N ALA A 83 12.36 1.08 -12.15
CA ALA A 83 13.10 0.88 -10.90
C ALA A 83 12.91 2.07 -9.94
N LYS A 84 12.99 3.32 -10.46
CA LYS A 84 12.73 4.54 -9.69
C LYS A 84 11.28 4.61 -9.19
N LEU A 85 10.33 4.25 -10.05
CA LEU A 85 8.92 4.22 -9.71
C LEU A 85 8.62 3.18 -8.63
N ARG A 86 9.19 1.97 -8.73
CA ARG A 86 9.01 0.90 -7.73
C ARG A 86 9.52 1.30 -6.36
N LEU A 87 10.70 1.94 -6.29
CA LEU A 87 11.23 2.48 -5.04
C LEU A 87 10.28 3.53 -4.44
N ALA A 88 9.85 4.51 -5.24
CA ALA A 88 8.96 5.57 -4.78
C ALA A 88 7.59 5.03 -4.34
N PHE A 89 7.06 4.06 -5.09
CA PHE A 89 5.82 3.37 -4.77
C PHE A 89 5.93 2.59 -3.46
N ALA A 90 7.02 1.85 -3.24
CA ALA A 90 7.24 1.10 -2.00
C ALA A 90 7.27 2.02 -0.77
N ARG A 91 7.96 3.16 -0.86
CA ARG A 91 7.95 4.20 0.20
C ARG A 91 6.56 4.78 0.43
N THR A 92 5.79 4.95 -0.65
CA THR A 92 4.42 5.45 -0.58
C THR A 92 3.49 4.45 0.10
N VAL A 93 3.62 3.16 -0.20
CA VAL A 93 2.87 2.07 0.45
C VAL A 93 3.14 2.08 1.97
N ALA A 94 4.41 2.09 2.37
CA ALA A 94 4.78 2.13 3.78
C ALA A 94 4.23 3.38 4.50
N ARG A 95 4.37 4.56 3.89
CA ARG A 95 3.81 5.80 4.45
C ARG A 95 2.28 5.74 4.57
N THR A 96 1.60 5.18 3.57
CA THR A 96 0.14 5.11 3.54
C THR A 96 -0.38 4.14 4.61
N ALA A 97 0.31 3.00 4.81
CA ALA A 97 0.00 2.07 5.90
C ALA A 97 0.08 2.77 7.26
N GLY A 98 1.14 3.56 7.51
CA GLY A 98 1.26 4.37 8.72
C GLY A 98 0.13 5.39 8.89
N LYS A 99 -0.30 6.05 7.82
CA LYS A 99 -1.45 6.96 7.85
C LYS A 99 -2.77 6.24 8.17
N GLN A 100 -3.00 5.07 7.57
CA GLN A 100 -4.19 4.27 7.85
C GLN A 100 -4.20 3.79 9.32
N LEU A 101 -3.04 3.43 9.86
CA LEU A 101 -2.92 3.05 11.27
C LEU A 101 -3.25 4.23 12.19
N GLN A 102 -2.64 5.40 11.94
CA GLN A 102 -2.95 6.63 12.68
C GLN A 102 -4.45 6.95 12.66
N ARG A 103 -5.09 6.80 11.49
CA ARG A 103 -6.54 6.98 11.34
C ARG A 103 -7.36 5.98 12.12
N ALA A 104 -6.94 4.72 12.13
CA ALA A 104 -7.60 3.66 12.90
C ALA A 104 -7.47 3.90 14.41
N GLU A 105 -6.37 4.53 14.84
CA GLU A 105 -6.13 4.99 16.22
C GLU A 105 -6.86 6.31 16.55
N GLY A 106 -7.69 6.83 15.62
CA GLY A 106 -8.53 8.01 15.83
C GLY A 106 -7.88 9.35 15.47
N LEU A 107 -6.66 9.36 14.90
CA LEU A 107 -6.02 10.60 14.47
C LEU A 107 -6.65 11.13 13.18
N GLU A 108 -6.81 12.46 13.11
CA GLU A 108 -7.23 13.16 11.91
C GLU A 108 -6.06 13.26 10.92
N VAL A 109 -6.01 12.35 9.96
CA VAL A 109 -5.05 12.38 8.87
C VAL A 109 -5.80 12.65 7.57
N PRO A 110 -5.55 13.76 6.85
CA PRO A 110 -6.30 14.10 5.65
C PRO A 110 -5.95 13.21 4.45
N THR A 111 -6.94 12.99 3.58
CA THR A 111 -6.73 12.36 2.27
C THR A 111 -6.12 13.42 1.34
N PRO A 112 -4.92 13.19 0.76
CA PRO A 112 -4.27 14.18 -0.09
C PRO A 112 -5.03 14.35 -1.42
N ASP A 113 -4.99 15.58 -1.96
CA ASP A 113 -5.53 15.87 -3.27
C ASP A 113 -4.82 15.06 -4.36
N VAL A 114 -5.61 14.59 -5.34
CA VAL A 114 -5.09 13.82 -6.47
C VAL A 114 -4.40 14.76 -7.45
N GLN A 115 -3.08 14.62 -7.59
CA GLN A 115 -2.36 15.32 -8.65
C GLN A 115 -2.69 14.72 -10.02
N PRO A 116 -2.86 15.55 -11.08
CA PRO A 116 -3.02 15.05 -12.43
C PRO A 116 -1.75 14.30 -12.85
N ILE A 117 -1.92 13.15 -13.51
CA ILE A 117 -0.80 12.42 -14.10
C ILE A 117 -0.59 12.96 -15.53
N PRO A 118 0.58 13.54 -15.85
CA PRO A 118 0.84 14.04 -17.20
C PRO A 118 0.63 12.96 -18.25
N GLY A 119 -0.09 13.29 -19.32
CA GLY A 119 -0.36 12.37 -20.43
C GLY A 119 -1.49 11.36 -20.20
N ILE A 120 -2.11 11.34 -19.01
CA ILE A 120 -3.32 10.55 -18.75
C ILE A 120 -4.50 11.52 -18.64
N PRO A 121 -5.52 11.43 -19.51
CA PRO A 121 -6.71 12.25 -19.36
C PRO A 121 -7.38 11.97 -18.00
N ALA A 122 -7.89 13.02 -17.36
CA ALA A 122 -8.73 12.85 -16.18
C ALA A 122 -9.89 11.89 -16.55
N PRO A 123 -10.20 10.89 -15.71
CA PRO A 123 -11.27 9.97 -16.03
C PRO A 123 -12.57 10.77 -16.25
N CYS A 124 -13.16 10.63 -17.43
CA CYS A 124 -14.49 11.16 -17.71
C CYS A 124 -15.45 10.65 -16.62
N SER A 125 -16.24 11.56 -16.07
CA SER A 125 -16.99 11.40 -14.82
C SER A 125 -17.69 10.05 -14.63
N ARG A 126 -17.68 9.56 -13.39
CA ARG A 126 -18.73 8.75 -12.74
C ARG A 126 -19.24 7.56 -13.59
N LYS A 127 -18.62 6.37 -13.46
CA LYS A 127 -19.29 5.03 -13.41
C LYS A 127 -18.32 3.84 -13.53
N SER A 128 -17.09 4.01 -13.97
CA SER A 128 -16.13 2.89 -14.13
C SER A 128 -15.29 2.58 -12.88
N SER A 129 -15.41 3.39 -11.83
CA SER A 129 -14.64 3.25 -10.58
C SER A 129 -14.91 1.95 -9.83
N HIS A 130 -15.98 1.21 -10.12
CA HIS A 130 -16.29 -0.07 -9.47
C HIS A 130 -15.31 -1.21 -9.84
N ARG A 131 -14.68 -1.19 -11.04
CA ARG A 131 -13.74 -2.26 -11.43
C ARG A 131 -12.35 -2.10 -10.79
N PHE A 132 -12.02 -0.90 -10.32
CA PHE A 132 -10.83 -0.58 -9.53
C PHE A 132 -10.89 -1.11 -8.08
N VAL A 133 -12.10 -1.40 -7.57
CA VAL A 133 -12.38 -1.59 -6.12
C VAL A 133 -11.89 -2.94 -5.56
N ARG A 134 -11.60 -3.92 -6.42
CA ARG A 134 -11.36 -5.31 -5.99
C ARG A 134 -9.90 -5.72 -5.74
N SER A 135 -8.88 -4.96 -6.16
CA SER A 135 -7.47 -5.47 -6.17
C SER A 135 -6.52 -4.85 -5.15
N CYS A 136 -6.88 -3.75 -4.47
CA CYS A 136 -5.88 -2.99 -3.70
C CYS A 136 -5.74 -3.34 -2.21
N TYR A 137 -6.68 -4.12 -1.65
CA TYR A 137 -6.44 -4.83 -0.40
C TYR A 137 -6.16 -6.29 -0.75
N CYS A 138 -4.98 -6.79 -0.34
CA CYS A 138 -4.65 -8.22 -0.27
C CYS A 138 -4.01 -8.92 -1.49
N ASP A 139 -3.45 -8.23 -2.49
CA ASP A 139 -2.59 -8.87 -3.51
C ASP A 139 -1.08 -8.71 -3.25
N ILE A 140 -0.67 -8.20 -2.08
CA ILE A 140 0.62 -8.57 -1.50
C ILE A 140 0.29 -9.74 -0.58
N PRO A 141 0.57 -11.00 -0.96
CA PRO A 141 0.28 -12.12 -0.09
C PRO A 141 1.09 -11.92 1.18
N LEU A 142 0.44 -11.76 2.34
CA LEU A 142 1.09 -11.90 3.65
C LEU A 142 1.89 -13.22 3.73
N GLN A 143 1.48 -14.22 2.92
CA GLN A 143 2.19 -15.47 2.74
C GLN A 143 3.57 -15.34 2.08
N TYR A 144 3.79 -14.36 1.21
CA TYR A 144 5.09 -14.12 0.57
C TYR A 144 6.10 -13.51 1.54
N ILE A 145 5.62 -12.70 2.48
CA ILE A 145 6.43 -12.05 3.52
C ILE A 145 6.91 -13.08 4.55
N ARG A 146 6.01 -13.96 5.02
CA ARG A 146 6.38 -15.03 5.96
C ARG A 146 7.38 -16.04 5.38
N GLN A 147 7.55 -16.11 4.05
CA GLN A 147 8.57 -16.96 3.42
C GLN A 147 9.97 -16.32 3.40
N GLU A 148 10.07 -15.00 3.27
CA GLU A 148 11.35 -14.28 3.32
C GLU A 148 11.95 -14.30 4.74
N GLU A 149 11.11 -14.25 5.78
CA GLU A 149 11.53 -14.40 7.18
C GLU A 149 12.19 -15.75 7.47
N LYS A 150 11.69 -16.82 6.82
CA LYS A 150 12.26 -18.18 6.93
C LYS A 150 13.55 -18.37 6.13
N ARG A 151 13.87 -17.46 5.20
CA ARG A 151 15.05 -17.56 4.33
C ARG A 151 16.25 -16.74 4.81
N SER A 152 16.09 -15.95 5.87
CA SER A 152 17.24 -15.28 6.52
C SER A 152 17.91 -16.24 7.51
N PRO A 153 19.13 -16.75 7.24
CA PRO A 153 19.87 -17.50 8.24
C PRO A 153 20.21 -16.55 9.39
N LYS A 154 19.86 -16.94 10.62
CA LYS A 154 20.35 -16.31 11.85
C LYS A 154 21.88 -16.28 11.77
N LYS A 155 22.47 -15.11 11.49
CA LYS A 155 23.91 -14.92 11.63
C LYS A 155 24.26 -15.24 13.08
N GLY A 156 25.09 -16.27 13.24
CA GLY A 156 25.48 -16.83 14.52
C GLY A 156 26.05 -15.77 15.45
N SER A 157 25.57 -15.79 16.68
CA SER A 157 26.19 -15.11 17.80
C SER A 157 27.66 -15.57 17.91
N PRO A 158 28.63 -14.65 18.08
CA PRO A 158 30.00 -15.04 18.29
C PRO A 158 30.12 -15.78 19.64
N LYS A 159 30.76 -16.96 19.63
CA LYS A 159 31.21 -17.65 20.84
C LYS A 159 32.19 -16.74 21.57
N ALA A 160 31.82 -16.32 22.79
CA ALA A 160 32.77 -15.79 23.74
C ALA A 160 33.79 -16.91 24.10
N LYS A 161 35.07 -16.58 24.03
CA LYS A 161 36.17 -17.36 24.59
C LYS A 161 36.57 -16.71 25.91
#